data_AF-A0A2V7GUE2-F1
#
_entry.id   AF-A0A2V7GUE2-F1
#
_cell.length_a   1.000
_cell.length_b   1.000
_cell.length_c   1.000
_cell.angle_alpha   90.00
_cell.angle_beta   90.00
_cell.angle_gamma   90.00
#
_symmetry.space_group_name_H-M   'P 1'
#
loop_
_entity.id
_entity.type
_entity.pdbx_description
1 polymer ?
#
loop_
_entity_poly.entity_id
_entity_poly.type
_entity_poly.pdbx_seq_one_letter_code
_entity_poly.pdbx_strand_id
1 'polypeptide(L)' 'MPDPAEGARLATIAEINNALCAARCSTQLAGMETEEFVVRELLLTTLQQIDRAAEAIRRLAASPSR' A
#
# COMPACT_ATOMS: atom_id res chain seq x y z
N MET A 1 20.75 19.40 -12.52
CA MET A 1 20.72 18.31 -11.52
C MET A 1 19.27 18.10 -11.10
N PRO A 2 18.79 16.86 -10.93
CA PRO A 2 17.47 16.62 -10.35
C PRO A 2 17.41 17.22 -8.94
N ASP A 3 16.24 17.69 -8.55
CA ASP A 3 16.00 18.25 -7.22
C ASP A 3 16.18 17.15 -6.15
N PRO A 4 17.12 17.29 -5.19
CA PRO A 4 17.30 16.32 -4.12
C PRO A 4 16.04 16.12 -3.26
N ALA A 5 15.17 17.14 -3.14
CA ALA A 5 13.91 17.01 -2.42
C ALA A 5 12.93 16.09 -3.16
N GLU A 6 12.88 16.17 -4.49
CA GLU A 6 12.07 15.26 -5.31
C GLU A 6 12.61 13.82 -5.27
N GLY A 7 13.94 13.66 -5.27
CA GLY A 7 14.57 12.35 -5.10
C GLY A 7 14.19 11.68 -3.76
N ALA A 8 14.28 12.41 -2.65
CA ALA A 8 13.88 11.92 -1.33
C ALA A 8 12.38 11.57 -1.28
N ARG A 9 11.53 12.43 -1.85
CA ARG A 9 10.08 12.20 -1.93
C ARG A 9 9.75 10.92 -2.71
N LEU A 10 10.36 10.71 -3.87
CA LEU A 10 10.13 9.51 -4.67
C LEU A 10 10.62 8.24 -3.96
N ALA A 11 11.74 8.32 -3.23
CA ALA A 11 12.24 7.21 -2.41
C ALA A 11 11.23 6.83 -1.32
N THR A 12 10.70 7.81 -0.58
CA THR A 12 9.65 7.58 0.44
C THR A 12 8.39 6.97 -0.17
N ILE A 13 7.95 7.46 -1.33
CA ILE A 13 6.79 6.90 -2.06
C ILE A 13 7.03 5.44 -2.43
N ALA A 14 8.23 5.10 -2.91
CA ALA A 14 8.60 3.73 -3.24
C ALA A 14 8.61 2.81 -2.01
N GLU A 15 9.18 3.28 -0.89
CA GLU A 15 9.16 2.55 0.38
C GLU A 15 7.74 2.27 0.87
N ILE A 16 6.85 3.28 0.85
CA ILE A 16 5.45 3.10 1.25
C ILE A 16 4.74 2.11 0.32
N ASN A 17 4.92 2.23 -1.01
CA ASN A 17 4.34 1.28 -1.96
C ASN A 17 4.80 -0.16 -1.69
N ASN A 18 6.09 -0.37 -1.42
CA ASN A 18 6.62 -1.69 -1.09
C ASN A 18 5.99 -2.24 0.20
N ALA A 19 5.86 -1.42 1.24
CA ALA A 19 5.21 -1.80 2.49
C ALA A 19 3.73 -2.17 2.28
N LEU A 20 3.00 -1.42 1.44
CA LEU A 20 1.61 -1.73 1.09
C LEU A 20 1.49 -3.04 0.30
N CYS A 21 2.41 -3.30 -0.64
CA CYS A 21 2.47 -4.57 -1.36
C CYS A 21 2.71 -5.76 -0.41
N ALA A 22 3.64 -5.61 0.54
CA ALA A 22 3.91 -6.63 1.54
C ALA A 22 2.67 -6.86 2.43
N ALA A 23 2.05 -5.79 2.94
CA ALA A 23 0.83 -5.87 3.74
C ALA A 23 -0.29 -6.60 2.97
N ARG A 24 -0.50 -6.24 1.71
CA ARG A 24 -1.50 -6.89 0.84
C ARG A 24 -1.25 -8.39 0.73
N CYS A 25 -0.01 -8.78 0.41
CA CYS A 25 0.38 -10.19 0.29
C CYS A 25 0.14 -10.94 1.61
N SER A 26 0.56 -10.37 2.74
CA SER A 26 0.35 -10.96 4.06
C SER A 26 -1.14 -11.10 4.41
N THR A 27 -1.97 -10.09 4.12
CA THR A 27 -3.42 -10.16 4.36
C THR A 27 -4.10 -11.19 3.47
N GLN A 28 -3.69 -11.31 2.19
CA GLN A 28 -4.17 -12.36 1.30
C GLN A 28 -3.84 -13.76 1.82
N LEU A 29 -2.58 -13.97 2.24
CA LEU A 29 -2.14 -15.23 2.80
C LEU A 29 -2.92 -15.57 4.08
N ALA A 30 -3.07 -14.62 5.00
CA ALA A 30 -3.88 -14.82 6.21
C ALA A 30 -5.34 -15.17 5.87
N GLY A 31 -5.90 -14.58 4.81
CA GLY A 31 -7.26 -14.84 4.35
C GLY A 31 -7.44 -16.22 3.71
N MET A 32 -6.36 -16.82 3.20
CA MET A 32 -6.35 -18.19 2.67
C MET A 32 -6.27 -19.24 3.78
N GLU A 33 -5.54 -18.93 4.86
CA GLU A 33 -5.32 -19.86 5.99
C GLU A 33 -6.43 -19.79 7.05
N THR A 34 -7.28 -18.77 7.06
CA THR A 34 -8.32 -18.61 8.07
C THR A 34 -9.59 -19.41 7.73
N GLU A 35 -10.07 -20.18 8.71
CA GLU A 35 -11.37 -20.88 8.63
C GLU A 35 -12.51 -20.07 9.30
N GLU A 36 -12.17 -19.00 10.00
CA GLU A 36 -13.14 -18.17 10.73
C GLU A 36 -13.76 -17.11 9.80
N PHE A 37 -15.09 -17.20 9.60
CA PHE A 37 -15.82 -16.27 8.74
C PHE A 37 -15.60 -14.79 9.12
N VAL A 38 -15.66 -14.46 10.41
CA VAL A 38 -15.48 -13.08 10.89
C VAL A 38 -14.08 -12.56 10.59
N VAL A 39 -13.04 -13.39 10.80
CA VAL A 39 -11.66 -13.04 10.49
C VAL A 39 -11.50 -12.81 8.99
N ARG A 40 -12.09 -13.67 8.16
CA ARG A 40 -12.08 -13.50 6.70
C ARG A 40 -12.70 -12.18 6.25
N GLU A 41 -13.85 -11.79 6.79
CA GLU A 41 -14.51 -10.52 6.45
C GLU A 41 -13.67 -9.29 6.89
N LEU A 42 -13.03 -9.38 8.06
CA LEU A 42 -12.11 -8.35 8.53
C LEU A 42 -10.87 -8.23 7.62
N LEU A 43 -10.31 -9.34 7.16
CA LEU A 43 -9.18 -9.36 6.24
C LEU A 43 -9.56 -8.81 4.86
N LEU A 44 -10.77 -9.12 4.35
CA LEU A 44 -11.29 -8.53 3.11
C LEU A 44 -11.44 -7.01 3.22
N THR A 45 -11.96 -6.53 4.34
CA THR A 45 -12.06 -5.08 4.62
C THR A 45 -10.67 -4.44 4.68
N THR A 46 -9.71 -5.13 5.30
CA THR A 46 -8.32 -4.68 5.41
C THR A 46 -7.66 -4.58 4.03
N LEU A 47 -7.87 -5.57 3.15
CA LEU A 47 -7.40 -5.54 1.75
C LEU A 47 -7.94 -4.32 1.00
N GLN A 48 -9.23 -4.01 1.15
CA GLN A 48 -9.84 -2.84 0.51
C GLN A 48 -9.18 -1.53 0.97
N GLN A 49 -8.83 -1.40 2.24
CA GLN A 49 -8.12 -0.22 2.74
C GLN A 49 -6.68 -0.15 2.22
N ILE A 50 -5.98 -1.29 2.14
CA ILE A 50 -4.63 -1.36 1.56
C ILE A 50 -4.65 -0.95 0.08
N ASP A 51 -5.58 -1.48 -0.71
CA ASP A 51 -5.71 -1.15 -2.12
C ASP A 51 -6.04 0.34 -2.33
N ARG A 52 -6.89 0.90 -1.47
CA ARG A 52 -7.19 2.35 -1.45
C ARG A 52 -5.96 3.19 -1.11
N ALA A 53 -5.17 2.77 -0.12
CA ALA A 53 -3.93 3.45 0.24
C ALA A 53 -2.93 3.40 -0.91
N ALA A 54 -2.75 2.26 -1.56
CA ALA A 54 -1.86 2.10 -2.71
C ALA A 54 -2.28 3.02 -3.87
N GLU A 55 -3.58 3.17 -4.11
CA GLU A 55 -4.10 4.12 -5.09
C GLU A 55 -3.79 5.57 -4.72
N ALA A 56 -3.93 5.95 -3.45
CA ALA A 56 -3.55 7.29 -2.99
C ALA A 56 -2.05 7.58 -3.19
N ILE A 57 -1.18 6.61 -2.90
CA ILE A 57 0.26 6.74 -3.13
C ILE A 57 0.59 6.86 -4.62
N ARG A 58 -0.07 6.11 -5.50
CA ARG A 58 0.09 6.26 -6.96
C ARG A 58 -0.28 7.66 -7.44
N ARG A 59 -1.36 8.25 -6.91
CA ARG A 59 -1.75 9.63 -7.23
C ARG A 59 -0.75 10.66 -6.70
N LEU A 60 -0.19 10.43 -5.52
CA LEU A 60 0.89 11.26 -4.99
C LEU A 60 2.11 11.18 -5.90
N ALA A 61 2.53 9.98 -6.32
CA ALA A 61 3.66 9.80 -7.24
C ALA A 61 3.47 10.55 -8.57
N ALA A 62 2.24 10.58 -9.09
CA ALA A 62 1.90 11.29 -10.32
C ALA A 62 1.75 12.82 -10.14
N SER A 63 1.64 13.31 -8.91
CA SER A 63 1.51 14.74 -8.62
C SER A 63 2.90 15.37 -8.48
N PRO A 64 3.18 16.50 -9.16
CA PRO A 64 4.45 17.20 -9.02
C PRO A 64 4.61 17.76 -7.60
N SER A 65 5.84 17.78 -7.10
CA SER A 65 6.21 18.59 -5.92
C SER A 65 5.88 20.05 -6.19
N ARG A 66 5.15 20.66 -5.25
CA ARG A 66 4.73 22.07 -5.32
C ARG A 66 5.67 22.91 -4.46
#